data_AF-A0A975KQ02-F1
#
_entry.id   AF-A0A975KQ02-F1
#
_cell.length_a   1.000
_cell.length_b   1.000
_cell.length_c   1.000
_cell.angle_alpha   90.00
_cell.angle_beta   90.00
_cell.angle_gamma   90.00
#
_symmetry.space_group_name_H-M   'P 1'
#
loop_
_entity.id
_entity.type
_entity.pdbx_description
1 polymer ?
#
loop_
_entity_poly.entity_id
_entity_poly.type
_entity_poly.pdbx_seq_one_letter_code
_entity_poly.pdbx_strand_id
1 'polypeptide(L)'
;MQAVHFGAGNIGRGFIGSLLYQSGYETCFIDVNSEIVDLINKKQAYTVQLANVTHDESIVKNVRAINSAVNPELVIEAVGKADLVTAAVGPNILPHIADLLAKGLQQRLTHTDTPLTIIACENMIGGSAFLKEKVYEHLSEDEKTIFDQRFSFPNAAVDRIVPNEVNEDKLLVKVEPFYEWVVETAEIIGENPPVEGITFVENLEPFIERKLFTVNTGHATAAYLGYQANIDYIHEALANEDVKATTEKVLQETGRLLVEKYQFDEEEHNLYIQKIIGRFANPFITDETTRVGRSPVRKLQSNDRFIGPAQQYYDLFNEVPENLVSAIAAAFRYDFAEDPDAVEIQTSIQGEGIEVAIEKLTGLKPESALFAAIEVQYNKLG
;
A
#
# COMPACT_ATOMS: atom_id res chain seq x y z
N MET A 1 -4.65 -25.24 -9.53
CA MET A 1 -4.99 -23.95 -10.16
C MET A 1 -3.68 -23.23 -10.49
N GLN A 2 -3.64 -22.44 -11.56
CA GLN A 2 -2.47 -21.69 -12.00
C GLN A 2 -2.67 -20.20 -11.76
N ALA A 3 -1.79 -19.58 -10.97
CA ALA A 3 -1.77 -18.13 -10.79
C ALA A 3 -0.63 -17.52 -11.62
N VAL A 4 -0.89 -16.40 -12.28
CA VAL A 4 0.15 -15.53 -12.84
C VAL A 4 0.27 -14.31 -11.96
N HIS A 5 1.48 -14.02 -11.48
CA HIS A 5 1.74 -12.87 -10.63
C HIS A 5 2.80 -11.96 -11.26
N PHE A 6 2.40 -10.75 -11.66
CA PHE A 6 3.32 -9.73 -12.13
C PHE A 6 4.02 -9.07 -10.93
N GLY A 7 5.35 -9.08 -10.91
CA GLY A 7 6.19 -8.55 -9.84
C GLY A 7 6.74 -9.64 -8.93
N ALA A 8 7.97 -10.09 -9.19
CA ALA A 8 8.65 -11.07 -8.34
C ALA A 8 9.40 -10.41 -7.17
N GLY A 9 9.03 -9.19 -6.77
CA GLY A 9 9.64 -8.45 -5.66
C GLY A 9 9.24 -8.96 -4.27
N ASN A 10 9.60 -8.21 -3.22
CA ASN A 10 9.33 -8.61 -1.84
C ASN A 10 7.83 -8.72 -1.52
N ILE A 11 6.99 -7.81 -2.02
CA ILE A 11 5.52 -7.91 -1.85
C ILE A 11 4.97 -9.12 -2.62
N GLY A 12 5.42 -9.33 -3.86
CA GLY A 12 4.97 -10.46 -4.66
C GLY A 12 5.32 -11.82 -4.05
N ARG A 13 6.55 -11.99 -3.53
CA ARG A 13 6.97 -13.25 -2.89
C ARG A 13 6.48 -13.37 -1.44
N GLY A 14 6.67 -12.33 -0.64
CA GLY A 14 6.41 -12.35 0.80
C GLY A 14 4.94 -12.17 1.19
N PHE A 15 4.07 -11.75 0.26
CA PHE A 15 2.65 -11.53 0.55
C PHE A 15 1.75 -12.26 -0.44
N ILE A 16 1.61 -11.75 -1.65
CA ILE A 16 0.58 -12.23 -2.60
C ILE A 16 0.86 -13.67 -3.03
N GLY A 17 2.07 -13.95 -3.51
CA GLY A 17 2.51 -15.30 -3.89
C GLY A 17 2.52 -16.29 -2.74
N SER A 18 2.78 -15.85 -1.51
CA SER A 18 2.68 -16.70 -0.32
C SER A 18 1.25 -17.15 -0.06
N LEU A 19 0.27 -16.23 -0.15
CA LEU A 19 -1.16 -16.57 0.03
C LEU A 19 -1.69 -17.43 -1.12
N LEU A 20 -1.26 -17.16 -2.35
CA LEU A 20 -1.57 -18.01 -3.51
C LEU A 20 -1.10 -19.45 -3.29
N TYR A 21 0.14 -19.64 -2.82
CA TYR A 21 0.66 -20.97 -2.50
C TYR A 21 -0.11 -21.66 -1.38
N GLN A 22 -0.42 -20.95 -0.29
CA GLN A 22 -1.24 -21.48 0.82
C GLN A 22 -2.62 -21.93 0.32
N SER A 23 -3.16 -21.25 -0.69
CA SER A 23 -4.42 -21.56 -1.35
C SER A 23 -4.32 -22.65 -2.43
N GLY A 24 -3.16 -23.30 -2.57
CA GLY A 24 -2.95 -24.42 -3.50
C GLY A 24 -2.71 -24.03 -4.96
N TYR A 25 -2.36 -22.76 -5.25
CA TYR A 25 -1.96 -22.33 -6.59
C TYR A 25 -0.50 -22.69 -6.89
N GLU A 26 -0.26 -23.15 -8.12
CA GLU A 26 1.07 -23.07 -8.73
C GLU A 26 1.26 -21.64 -9.25
N THR A 27 2.33 -20.96 -8.83
CA THR A 27 2.52 -19.53 -9.15
C THR A 27 3.60 -19.33 -10.20
N CYS A 28 3.24 -18.66 -11.29
CA CYS A 28 4.17 -18.15 -12.29
C CYS A 28 4.42 -16.66 -12.07
N PHE A 29 5.59 -16.32 -11.54
CA PHE A 29 6.04 -14.93 -11.39
C PHE A 29 6.47 -14.34 -12.74
N ILE A 30 6.12 -13.09 -12.99
CA ILE A 30 6.54 -12.33 -14.18
C ILE A 30 7.34 -11.12 -13.71
N ASP A 31 8.60 -11.00 -14.13
CA ASP A 31 9.47 -9.88 -13.76
C ASP A 31 10.48 -9.61 -14.88
N VAL A 32 11.23 -8.52 -14.78
CA VAL A 32 12.34 -8.20 -15.70
C VAL A 32 13.72 -8.46 -15.06
N ASN A 33 13.77 -8.64 -13.74
CA ASN A 33 15.00 -8.94 -13.01
C ASN A 33 15.46 -10.38 -13.27
N SER A 34 16.40 -10.55 -14.21
CA SER A 34 16.92 -11.86 -14.61
C SER A 34 17.49 -12.66 -13.44
N GLU A 35 18.17 -12.02 -12.48
CA GLU A 35 18.74 -12.75 -11.35
C GLU A 35 17.65 -13.40 -10.49
N ILE A 36 16.59 -12.65 -10.16
CA ILE A 36 15.47 -13.19 -9.39
C ILE A 36 14.73 -14.28 -10.18
N VAL A 37 14.49 -14.04 -11.48
CA VAL A 37 13.82 -15.02 -12.36
C VAL A 37 14.62 -16.34 -12.41
N ASP A 38 15.93 -16.26 -12.64
CA ASP A 38 16.80 -17.42 -12.75
C ASP A 38 16.89 -18.18 -11.42
N LEU A 39 16.96 -17.45 -10.29
CA LEU A 39 16.97 -18.06 -8.96
C LEU A 39 15.64 -18.77 -8.65
N ILE A 40 14.49 -18.17 -8.97
CA ILE A 40 13.17 -18.80 -8.78
C ILE A 40 13.09 -20.08 -9.62
N ASN A 41 13.51 -20.05 -10.88
CA ASN A 41 13.48 -21.23 -11.74
C ASN A 41 14.46 -22.32 -11.30
N LYS A 42 15.63 -21.94 -10.76
CA LYS A 42 16.63 -22.88 -10.24
C LYS A 42 16.18 -23.56 -8.95
N LYS A 43 15.62 -22.80 -8.00
CA LYS A 43 15.23 -23.31 -6.68
C LYS A 43 13.81 -23.89 -6.67
N GLN A 44 12.91 -23.36 -7.49
CA GLN A 44 11.46 -23.65 -7.54
C GLN A 44 10.75 -23.52 -6.19
N ALA A 45 11.39 -22.83 -5.25
CA ALA A 45 10.94 -22.60 -3.90
C ALA A 45 11.71 -21.41 -3.29
N TYR A 46 11.13 -20.77 -2.29
CA TYR A 46 11.77 -19.73 -1.48
C TYR A 46 11.19 -19.70 -0.07
N THR A 47 11.91 -19.04 0.84
CA THR A 47 11.52 -18.91 2.25
C THR A 47 10.86 -17.57 2.50
N VAL A 48 9.74 -17.59 3.21
CA VAL A 48 9.13 -16.42 3.84
C VAL A 48 9.34 -16.55 5.34
N GLN A 49 10.03 -15.57 5.93
CA GLN A 49 10.33 -15.52 7.36
C GLN A 49 9.46 -14.45 8.03
N LEU A 50 8.82 -14.78 9.14
CA LEU A 50 8.06 -13.82 9.93
C LEU A 50 9.00 -13.01 10.83
N ALA A 51 8.82 -11.69 10.83
CA ALA A 51 9.45 -10.78 11.77
C ALA A 51 8.76 -10.86 13.14
N ASN A 52 8.93 -12.00 13.82
CA ASN A 52 8.42 -12.25 15.17
C ASN A 52 9.51 -12.86 16.06
N VAL A 53 9.21 -13.09 17.34
CA VAL A 53 10.19 -13.59 18.32
C VAL A 53 10.79 -14.94 17.90
N THR A 54 9.99 -15.83 17.34
CA THR A 54 10.40 -17.18 16.94
C THR A 54 11.06 -17.23 15.56
N HIS A 55 10.97 -16.16 14.78
CA HIS A 55 11.42 -16.09 13.38
C HIS A 55 10.82 -17.21 12.54
N ASP A 56 9.51 -17.42 12.65
CA ASP A 56 8.84 -18.56 11.99
C ASP A 56 9.07 -18.51 10.47
N GLU A 57 9.44 -19.66 9.90
CA GLU A 57 9.68 -19.79 8.46
C GLU A 57 8.63 -20.65 7.78
N SER A 58 8.25 -20.24 6.58
CA SER A 58 7.44 -21.05 5.67
C SER A 58 8.12 -21.14 4.31
N ILE A 59 8.07 -22.34 3.72
CA ILE A 59 8.65 -22.58 2.40
C ILE A 59 7.52 -22.54 1.38
N VAL A 60 7.57 -21.54 0.50
CA VAL A 60 6.72 -21.45 -0.69
C VAL A 60 7.34 -22.31 -1.78
N LYS A 61 6.54 -23.20 -2.39
CA LYS A 61 6.96 -24.16 -3.41
C LYS A 61 6.09 -24.04 -4.66
N ASN A 62 6.37 -24.86 -5.68
CA ASN A 62 5.61 -24.91 -6.94
C ASN A 62 5.57 -23.55 -7.64
N VAL A 63 6.73 -22.88 -7.63
CA VAL A 63 6.90 -21.57 -8.26
C VAL A 63 7.84 -21.68 -9.45
N ARG A 64 7.55 -20.87 -10.46
CA ARG A 64 8.41 -20.61 -11.62
C ARG A 64 8.36 -19.13 -11.94
N ALA A 65 9.29 -18.66 -12.77
CA ALA A 65 9.33 -17.28 -13.20
C ALA A 65 9.59 -17.14 -14.70
N ILE A 66 9.06 -16.08 -15.30
CA ILE A 66 9.31 -15.70 -16.70
C ILE A 66 9.89 -14.29 -16.69
N ASN A 67 11.00 -14.11 -17.41
CA ASN A 67 11.50 -12.77 -17.71
C ASN A 67 10.65 -12.15 -18.84
N SER A 68 9.82 -11.14 -18.54
CA SER A 68 8.91 -10.54 -19.52
C SER A 68 9.61 -9.74 -20.61
N ALA A 69 10.81 -9.21 -20.35
CA ALA A 69 11.61 -8.50 -21.34
C ALA A 69 12.27 -9.45 -22.35
N VAL A 70 12.58 -10.69 -21.93
CA VAL A 70 13.26 -11.68 -22.78
C VAL A 70 12.28 -12.63 -23.45
N ASN A 71 11.22 -13.05 -22.75
CA ASN A 71 10.30 -14.09 -23.21
C ASN A 71 8.83 -13.62 -23.14
N PRO A 72 8.44 -12.53 -23.85
CA PRO A 72 7.08 -12.00 -23.80
C PRO A 72 6.01 -13.02 -24.24
N GLU A 73 6.32 -13.87 -25.23
CA GLU A 73 5.39 -14.92 -25.70
C GLU A 73 5.03 -15.94 -24.61
N LEU A 74 5.98 -16.28 -23.73
CA LEU A 74 5.71 -17.17 -22.60
C LEU A 74 4.79 -16.52 -21.57
N VAL A 75 4.84 -15.18 -21.43
CA VAL A 75 3.92 -14.44 -20.55
C VAL A 75 2.51 -14.50 -21.11
N ILE A 76 2.35 -14.26 -22.42
CA ILE A 76 1.07 -14.34 -23.12
C ILE A 76 0.44 -15.73 -22.93
N GLU A 77 1.22 -16.79 -23.15
CA GLU A 77 0.78 -18.18 -22.94
C GLU A 77 0.38 -18.44 -21.48
N ALA A 78 1.17 -17.96 -20.53
CA ALA A 78 0.89 -18.15 -19.10
C ALA A 78 -0.40 -17.45 -18.67
N VAL A 79 -0.62 -16.21 -19.11
CA VAL A 79 -1.87 -15.46 -18.87
C VAL A 79 -3.05 -16.18 -19.53
N GLY A 80 -2.88 -16.67 -20.76
CA GLY A 80 -3.91 -17.41 -21.48
C GLY A 80 -4.45 -18.61 -20.71
N LYS A 81 -3.60 -19.27 -19.92
CA LYS A 81 -3.90 -20.48 -19.14
C LYS A 81 -4.23 -20.23 -17.66
N ALA A 82 -4.10 -18.99 -17.18
CA ALA A 82 -4.26 -18.68 -15.76
C ALA A 82 -5.69 -18.91 -15.25
N ASP A 83 -5.80 -19.26 -13.97
CA ASP A 83 -7.05 -19.27 -13.19
C ASP A 83 -7.21 -17.98 -12.37
N LEU A 84 -6.11 -17.27 -12.13
CA LEU A 84 -6.07 -15.97 -11.46
C LEU A 84 -4.85 -15.18 -11.94
N VAL A 85 -5.02 -13.89 -12.19
CA VAL A 85 -3.90 -12.96 -12.45
C VAL A 85 -3.83 -11.94 -11.32
N THR A 86 -2.63 -11.69 -10.81
CA THR A 86 -2.39 -10.62 -9.83
C THR A 86 -1.16 -9.80 -10.20
N ALA A 87 -1.05 -8.59 -9.67
CA ALA A 87 0.11 -7.71 -9.88
C ALA A 87 0.53 -6.99 -8.59
N ALA A 88 1.83 -6.88 -8.34
CA ALA A 88 2.43 -6.03 -7.31
C ALA A 88 3.77 -5.47 -7.86
N VAL A 89 3.66 -4.57 -8.84
CA VAL A 89 4.78 -4.02 -9.63
C VAL A 89 5.03 -2.54 -9.37
N GLY A 90 4.12 -1.86 -8.68
CA GLY A 90 4.10 -0.41 -8.50
C GLY A 90 3.20 0.28 -9.53
N PRO A 91 2.47 1.36 -9.15
CA PRO A 91 1.52 2.04 -10.04
C PRO A 91 2.10 2.47 -11.40
N ASN A 92 3.35 2.95 -11.39
CA ASN A 92 4.03 3.41 -12.61
C ASN A 92 4.40 2.27 -13.57
N ILE A 93 4.38 1.01 -13.09
CA ILE A 93 4.72 -0.17 -13.89
C ILE A 93 3.48 -0.86 -14.46
N LEU A 94 2.28 -0.59 -13.93
CA LEU A 94 1.03 -1.15 -14.46
C LEU A 94 0.83 -0.90 -15.98
N PRO A 95 1.10 0.30 -16.54
CA PRO A 95 1.01 0.50 -17.99
C PRO A 95 1.97 -0.38 -18.79
N HIS A 96 3.12 -0.74 -18.23
CA HIS A 96 4.14 -1.53 -18.93
C HIS A 96 3.79 -3.02 -19.01
N ILE A 97 2.88 -3.52 -18.18
CA ILE A 97 2.41 -4.91 -18.24
C ILE A 97 1.11 -5.06 -19.05
N ALA A 98 0.44 -3.95 -19.36
CA ALA A 98 -0.90 -3.94 -19.96
C ALA A 98 -0.97 -4.60 -21.34
N ASP A 99 -0.01 -4.35 -22.23
CA ASP A 99 0.04 -4.97 -23.57
C ASP A 99 0.17 -6.49 -23.51
N LEU A 100 1.06 -7.00 -22.66
CA LEU A 100 1.24 -8.46 -22.49
C LEU A 100 0.00 -9.11 -21.89
N LEU A 101 -0.64 -8.44 -20.92
CA LEU A 101 -1.88 -8.90 -20.34
C LEU A 101 -3.01 -8.92 -21.37
N ALA A 102 -3.19 -7.85 -22.16
CA ALA A 102 -4.17 -7.76 -23.24
C ALA A 102 -4.03 -8.92 -24.24
N LYS A 103 -2.80 -9.17 -24.72
CA LYS A 103 -2.50 -10.27 -25.65
C LYS A 103 -2.78 -11.65 -25.05
N GLY A 104 -2.43 -11.86 -23.78
CA GLY A 104 -2.75 -13.11 -23.08
C GLY A 104 -4.24 -13.33 -22.91
N LEU A 105 -5.00 -12.28 -22.60
CA LEU A 105 -6.46 -12.32 -22.51
C LEU A 105 -7.12 -12.56 -23.87
N GLN A 106 -6.63 -11.93 -24.95
CA GLN A 106 -7.05 -12.21 -26.33
C GLN A 106 -6.81 -13.68 -26.70
N GLN A 107 -5.64 -14.23 -26.38
CA GLN A 107 -5.35 -15.65 -26.62
C GLN A 107 -6.29 -16.56 -25.83
N ARG A 108 -6.59 -16.22 -24.57
CA ARG A 108 -7.51 -16.98 -23.70
C ARG A 108 -8.89 -17.15 -24.32
N LEU A 109 -9.42 -16.11 -24.97
CA LEU A 109 -10.73 -16.16 -25.63
C LEU A 109 -10.84 -17.26 -26.68
N THR A 110 -9.72 -17.74 -27.23
CA THR A 110 -9.71 -18.81 -28.25
C THR A 110 -9.73 -20.23 -27.68
N HIS A 111 -9.60 -20.39 -26.35
CA HIS A 111 -9.39 -21.70 -25.72
C HIS A 111 -10.35 -22.03 -24.58
N THR A 112 -10.96 -21.04 -23.93
CA THR A 112 -11.90 -21.29 -22.83
C THR A 112 -12.91 -20.15 -22.67
N ASP A 113 -14.11 -20.50 -22.20
CA ASP A 113 -15.17 -19.56 -21.81
C ASP A 113 -15.20 -19.23 -20.31
N THR A 114 -14.32 -19.85 -19.51
CA THR A 114 -14.24 -19.58 -18.07
C THR A 114 -13.86 -18.10 -17.81
N PRO A 115 -14.59 -17.39 -16.93
CA PRO A 115 -14.19 -16.07 -16.48
C PRO A 115 -12.79 -16.06 -15.85
N LEU A 116 -12.11 -14.91 -15.85
CA LEU A 116 -10.82 -14.74 -15.18
C LEU A 116 -10.83 -13.43 -14.39
N THR A 117 -10.39 -13.51 -13.14
CA THR A 117 -10.22 -12.35 -12.26
C THR A 117 -8.77 -11.86 -12.34
N ILE A 118 -8.61 -10.53 -12.43
CA ILE A 118 -7.32 -9.83 -12.47
C ILE A 118 -7.27 -8.81 -11.33
N ILE A 119 -6.33 -8.95 -10.38
CA ILE A 119 -6.26 -8.11 -9.19
C ILE A 119 -4.92 -7.38 -9.11
N ALA A 120 -4.91 -6.07 -9.28
CA ALA A 120 -3.73 -5.25 -9.00
C ALA A 120 -3.66 -4.96 -7.49
N CYS A 121 -2.69 -5.59 -6.84
CA CYS A 121 -2.38 -5.51 -5.41
C CYS A 121 -1.36 -4.39 -5.16
N GLU A 122 -1.74 -3.15 -5.47
CA GLU A 122 -0.85 -2.00 -5.44
C GLU A 122 -1.10 -1.08 -4.23
N ASN A 123 -0.09 -0.29 -3.86
CA ASN A 123 -0.27 0.81 -2.92
C ASN A 123 -0.88 2.04 -3.64
N MET A 124 -2.07 1.85 -4.21
CA MET A 124 -2.82 2.83 -5.00
C MET A 124 -4.33 2.54 -4.89
N ILE A 125 -5.11 3.60 -4.73
CA ILE A 125 -6.57 3.53 -4.83
C ILE A 125 -6.96 3.27 -6.28
N GLY A 126 -7.81 2.27 -6.53
CA GLY A 126 -8.27 1.98 -7.89
C GLY A 126 -7.23 1.28 -8.78
N GLY A 127 -6.25 0.58 -8.20
CA GLY A 127 -5.15 -0.02 -8.97
C GLY A 127 -5.62 -0.98 -10.08
N SER A 128 -6.65 -1.80 -9.82
CA SER A 128 -7.18 -2.74 -10.83
C SER A 128 -7.97 -2.00 -11.91
N ALA A 129 -8.74 -0.98 -11.53
CA ALA A 129 -9.44 -0.12 -12.49
C ALA A 129 -8.45 0.63 -13.40
N PHE A 130 -7.34 1.13 -12.85
CA PHE A 130 -6.28 1.75 -13.64
C PHE A 130 -5.59 0.75 -14.57
N LEU A 131 -5.32 -0.48 -14.10
CA LEU A 131 -4.80 -1.53 -14.97
C LEU A 131 -5.79 -1.90 -16.09
N LYS A 132 -7.10 -1.97 -15.79
CA LYS A 132 -8.17 -2.20 -16.79
C LYS A 132 -8.14 -1.13 -17.87
N GLU A 133 -8.06 0.15 -17.48
CA GLU A 133 -7.93 1.28 -18.43
C GLU A 133 -6.76 1.05 -19.39
N LYS A 134 -5.57 0.76 -18.87
CA LYS A 134 -4.37 0.55 -19.69
C LYS A 134 -4.46 -0.69 -20.57
N VAL A 135 -5.05 -1.78 -20.09
CA VAL A 135 -5.31 -2.99 -20.91
C VAL A 135 -6.26 -2.65 -22.06
N TYR A 136 -7.29 -1.86 -21.82
CA TYR A 136 -8.32 -1.52 -22.80
C TYR A 136 -7.83 -0.57 -23.91
N GLU A 137 -6.71 0.14 -23.70
CA GLU A 137 -6.02 0.91 -24.75
C GLU A 137 -5.48 0.02 -25.88
N HIS A 138 -5.29 -1.29 -25.63
CA HIS A 138 -4.79 -2.26 -26.59
C HIS A 138 -5.89 -3.06 -27.32
N LEU A 139 -7.16 -2.72 -27.09
CA LEU A 139 -8.32 -3.47 -27.59
C LEU A 139 -9.17 -2.64 -28.56
N SER A 140 -9.75 -3.30 -29.56
CA SER A 140 -10.85 -2.75 -30.36
C SER A 140 -12.16 -2.67 -29.57
N GLU A 141 -13.12 -1.86 -30.02
CA GLU A 141 -14.43 -1.72 -29.35
C GLU A 141 -15.21 -3.05 -29.26
N ASP A 142 -15.12 -3.89 -30.29
CA ASP A 142 -15.74 -5.22 -30.29
C ASP A 142 -15.11 -6.13 -29.24
N GLU A 143 -13.79 -6.07 -29.07
CA GLU A 143 -13.08 -6.83 -28.04
C GLU A 143 -13.42 -6.37 -26.63
N LYS A 144 -13.56 -5.05 -26.40
CA LYS A 144 -13.93 -4.50 -25.09
C LYS A 144 -15.26 -5.08 -24.60
N THR A 145 -16.24 -5.19 -25.49
CA THR A 145 -17.56 -5.77 -25.16
C THR A 145 -17.46 -7.23 -24.71
N ILE A 146 -16.58 -8.01 -25.35
CA ILE A 146 -16.32 -9.40 -24.96
C ILE A 146 -15.55 -9.44 -23.63
N PHE A 147 -14.54 -8.58 -23.46
CA PHE A 147 -13.73 -8.52 -22.25
C PHE A 147 -14.57 -8.19 -21.02
N ASP A 148 -15.50 -7.25 -21.10
CA ASP A 148 -16.39 -6.88 -19.99
C ASP A 148 -17.29 -8.03 -19.51
N GLN A 149 -17.51 -9.06 -20.34
CA GLN A 149 -18.30 -10.25 -19.99
C GLN A 149 -17.43 -11.41 -19.47
N ARG A 150 -16.11 -11.32 -19.64
CA ARG A 150 -15.18 -12.44 -19.46
C ARG A 150 -14.12 -12.19 -18.39
N PHE A 151 -13.75 -10.94 -18.16
CA PHE A 151 -12.62 -10.57 -17.32
C PHE A 151 -13.02 -9.50 -16.31
N SER A 152 -12.77 -9.79 -15.03
CA SER A 152 -13.03 -8.86 -13.94
C SER A 152 -11.74 -8.22 -13.44
N PHE A 153 -11.82 -6.94 -13.09
CA PHE A 153 -10.70 -6.17 -12.53
C PHE A 153 -11.09 -5.57 -11.17
N PRO A 154 -11.42 -6.41 -10.17
CA PRO A 154 -11.85 -5.90 -8.87
C PRO A 154 -10.70 -5.15 -8.19
N ASN A 155 -11.00 -3.97 -7.64
CA ASN A 155 -10.02 -3.23 -6.86
C ASN A 155 -9.69 -3.96 -5.56
N ALA A 156 -8.49 -3.71 -5.07
CA ALA A 156 -8.01 -4.29 -3.82
C ALA A 156 -7.34 -3.24 -2.93
N ALA A 157 -7.47 -3.43 -1.62
CA ALA A 157 -6.68 -2.77 -0.61
C ALA A 157 -5.75 -3.81 0.02
N VAL A 158 -4.44 -3.56 -0.04
CA VAL A 158 -3.42 -4.48 0.49
C VAL A 158 -2.56 -3.78 1.53
N ASP A 159 -2.28 -4.49 2.63
CA ASP A 159 -1.44 -3.99 3.71
C ASP A 159 -0.59 -5.11 4.31
N ARG A 160 0.72 -4.97 4.14
CA ARG A 160 1.73 -5.77 4.82
C ARG A 160 3.04 -4.99 4.82
N ILE A 161 3.65 -4.81 5.99
CA ILE A 161 4.97 -4.24 6.14
C ILE A 161 6.00 -5.30 5.76
N VAL A 162 6.80 -4.94 4.77
CA VAL A 162 7.90 -5.76 4.26
C VAL A 162 9.14 -4.87 4.25
N PRO A 163 10.07 -5.04 5.19
CA PRO A 163 11.24 -4.16 5.29
C PRO A 163 12.16 -4.33 4.07
N ASN A 164 12.93 -3.28 3.79
CA ASN A 164 13.93 -3.29 2.74
C ASN A 164 15.23 -3.93 3.28
N GLU A 165 15.18 -5.22 3.58
CA GLU A 165 16.36 -5.98 4.02
C GLU A 165 17.02 -6.70 2.83
N VAL A 166 18.35 -6.69 2.79
CA VAL A 166 19.14 -7.47 1.84
C VAL A 166 19.61 -8.74 2.53
N ASN A 167 19.10 -9.87 2.08
CA ASN A 167 19.45 -11.19 2.63
C ASN A 167 20.54 -11.85 1.78
N GLU A 168 21.38 -12.68 2.42
CA GLU A 168 22.33 -13.53 1.69
C GLU A 168 21.60 -14.47 0.72
N ASP A 169 20.48 -15.06 1.16
CA ASP A 169 19.53 -15.70 0.26
C ASP A 169 18.62 -14.64 -0.38
N LYS A 170 18.91 -14.27 -1.62
CA LYS A 170 18.16 -13.28 -2.40
C LYS A 170 16.67 -13.59 -2.59
N LEU A 171 16.25 -14.84 -2.42
CA LEU A 171 14.83 -15.19 -2.48
C LEU A 171 14.14 -15.17 -1.11
N LEU A 172 14.90 -15.15 0.00
CA LEU A 172 14.33 -15.01 1.33
C LEU A 172 13.66 -13.64 1.45
N VAL A 173 12.41 -13.65 1.90
CA VAL A 173 11.68 -12.42 2.20
C VAL A 173 11.23 -12.47 3.65
N LYS A 174 11.65 -11.47 4.41
CA LYS A 174 11.17 -11.24 5.76
C LYS A 174 9.95 -10.34 5.71
N VAL A 175 8.89 -10.70 6.42
CA VAL A 175 7.62 -9.99 6.42
C VAL A 175 7.05 -9.91 7.82
N GLU A 176 6.24 -8.90 8.11
CA GLU A 176 5.51 -8.90 9.38
C GLU A 176 4.46 -10.04 9.42
N PRO A 177 4.06 -10.52 10.62
CA PRO A 177 2.99 -11.50 10.77
C PRO A 177 1.63 -11.00 10.27
N PHE A 178 1.32 -9.73 10.50
CA PHE A 178 0.07 -9.11 10.05
C PHE A 178 0.03 -9.02 8.51
N TYR A 179 -1.15 -9.23 7.96
CA TYR A 179 -1.47 -8.85 6.59
C TYR A 179 -2.96 -8.58 6.47
N GLU A 180 -3.33 -7.78 5.48
CA GLU A 180 -4.72 -7.56 5.10
C GLU A 180 -4.79 -7.45 3.57
N TRP A 181 -5.64 -8.28 2.95
CA TRP A 181 -5.94 -8.24 1.52
C TRP A 181 -7.45 -8.20 1.36
N VAL A 182 -7.99 -7.03 1.04
CA VAL A 182 -9.42 -6.81 0.86
C VAL A 182 -9.70 -6.61 -0.63
N VAL A 183 -10.72 -7.28 -1.16
CA VAL A 183 -11.10 -7.23 -2.58
C VAL A 183 -12.57 -6.88 -2.73
N GLU A 184 -12.87 -5.94 -3.60
CA GLU A 184 -14.25 -5.54 -3.91
C GLU A 184 -14.95 -6.56 -4.80
N THR A 185 -16.15 -6.98 -4.43
CA THR A 185 -16.87 -8.05 -5.16
C THR A 185 -17.72 -7.54 -6.32
N ALA A 186 -18.04 -6.25 -6.37
CA ALA A 186 -19.01 -5.69 -7.31
C ALA A 186 -18.68 -5.98 -8.80
N GLU A 187 -17.39 -5.99 -9.13
CA GLU A 187 -16.89 -6.21 -10.51
C GLU A 187 -16.55 -7.69 -10.80
N ILE A 188 -16.67 -8.60 -9.82
CA ILE A 188 -16.29 -10.01 -9.99
C ILE A 188 -17.33 -10.73 -10.84
N ILE A 189 -16.85 -11.39 -11.91
CA ILE A 189 -17.66 -12.23 -12.77
C ILE A 189 -17.51 -13.69 -12.33
N GLY A 190 -18.62 -14.30 -11.90
CA GLY A 190 -18.64 -15.68 -11.43
C GLY A 190 -18.35 -15.79 -9.93
N GLU A 191 -17.59 -16.81 -9.54
CA GLU A 191 -17.25 -17.04 -8.14
C GLU A 191 -16.00 -16.25 -7.72
N ASN A 192 -15.95 -15.85 -6.46
CA ASN A 192 -14.74 -15.26 -5.87
C ASN A 192 -13.56 -16.24 -6.01
N PRO A 193 -12.35 -15.76 -6.37
CA PRO A 193 -11.19 -16.62 -6.44
C PRO A 193 -10.93 -17.25 -5.06
N PRO A 194 -10.72 -18.58 -4.97
CA PRO A 194 -10.58 -19.29 -3.71
C PRO A 194 -9.19 -19.09 -3.10
N VAL A 195 -8.88 -17.86 -2.71
CA VAL A 195 -7.62 -17.48 -2.06
C VAL A 195 -7.85 -17.26 -0.57
N GLU A 196 -7.26 -18.13 0.24
CA GLU A 196 -7.21 -17.98 1.69
C GLU A 196 -6.48 -16.68 2.06
N GLY A 197 -7.06 -15.91 2.99
CA GLY A 197 -6.52 -14.63 3.43
C GLY A 197 -7.09 -13.40 2.70
N ILE A 198 -7.90 -13.57 1.65
CA ILE A 198 -8.67 -12.47 1.08
C ILE A 198 -9.97 -12.25 1.88
N THR A 199 -10.24 -10.99 2.22
CA THR A 199 -11.55 -10.55 2.69
C THR A 199 -12.31 -9.92 1.52
N PHE A 200 -13.43 -10.52 1.15
CA PHE A 200 -14.29 -10.02 0.08
C PHE A 200 -15.36 -9.10 0.64
N VAL A 201 -15.52 -7.92 0.05
CA VAL A 201 -16.45 -6.88 0.54
C VAL A 201 -17.21 -6.23 -0.62
N GLU A 202 -18.41 -5.73 -0.35
CA GLU A 202 -19.21 -5.03 -1.36
C GLU A 202 -18.70 -3.62 -1.64
N ASN A 203 -18.12 -2.96 -0.64
CA ASN A 203 -17.55 -1.61 -0.75
C ASN A 203 -16.15 -1.59 -0.14
N LEU A 204 -15.15 -1.25 -0.95
CA LEU A 204 -13.75 -1.22 -0.54
C LEU A 204 -13.35 0.10 0.14
N GLU A 205 -14.09 1.19 -0.10
CA GLU A 205 -13.77 2.53 0.40
C GLU A 205 -13.51 2.59 1.90
N PRO A 206 -14.32 1.96 2.79
CA PRO A 206 -14.07 2.01 4.23
C PRO A 206 -12.73 1.39 4.64
N PHE A 207 -12.27 0.36 3.92
CA PHE A 207 -11.01 -0.32 4.19
C PHE A 207 -9.82 0.47 3.69
N ILE A 208 -9.95 1.13 2.53
CA ILE A 208 -8.95 2.04 1.99
C ILE A 208 -8.73 3.20 2.95
N GLU A 209 -9.80 3.89 3.36
CA GLU A 209 -9.68 5.01 4.28
C GLU A 209 -9.21 4.58 5.66
N ARG A 210 -9.71 3.46 6.19
CA ARG A 210 -9.20 2.92 7.47
C ARG A 210 -7.70 2.68 7.42
N LYS A 211 -7.20 2.05 6.36
CA LYS A 211 -5.76 1.84 6.20
C LYS A 211 -5.01 3.16 6.06
N LEU A 212 -5.52 4.09 5.25
CA LEU A 212 -4.87 5.39 5.03
C LEU A 212 -4.83 6.24 6.31
N PHE A 213 -5.93 6.30 7.06
CA PHE A 213 -6.10 7.18 8.22
C PHE A 213 -5.65 6.55 9.54
N THR A 214 -5.43 5.24 9.57
CA THR A 214 -4.84 4.56 10.72
C THR A 214 -3.39 4.15 10.46
N VAL A 215 -3.13 3.32 9.44
CA VAL A 215 -1.79 2.79 9.19
C VAL A 215 -0.87 3.86 8.65
N ASN A 216 -1.25 4.52 7.54
CA ASN A 216 -0.35 5.49 6.92
C ASN A 216 -0.18 6.75 7.79
N THR A 217 -1.25 7.24 8.41
CA THR A 217 -1.21 8.37 9.35
C THR A 217 -0.34 8.06 10.56
N GLY A 218 -0.61 6.96 11.26
CA GLY A 218 0.15 6.58 12.46
C GLY A 218 1.64 6.36 12.17
N HIS A 219 1.95 5.69 11.05
CA HIS A 219 3.34 5.42 10.68
C HIS A 219 4.10 6.71 10.34
N ALA A 220 3.48 7.62 9.61
CA ALA A 220 4.08 8.91 9.28
C ALA A 220 4.20 9.83 10.51
N THR A 221 3.23 9.82 11.41
CA THR A 221 3.30 10.54 12.70
C THR A 221 4.48 10.04 13.53
N ALA A 222 4.61 8.72 13.73
CA ALA A 222 5.73 8.13 14.46
C ALA A 222 7.07 8.47 13.81
N ALA A 223 7.13 8.50 12.47
CA ALA A 223 8.33 8.87 11.73
C ALA A 223 8.76 10.32 11.97
N TYR A 224 7.86 11.29 11.82
CA TYR A 224 8.21 12.71 11.99
C TYR A 224 8.55 13.05 13.44
N LEU A 225 7.79 12.51 14.41
CA LEU A 225 8.08 12.72 15.83
C LEU A 225 9.38 12.02 16.25
N GLY A 226 9.62 10.79 15.77
CA GLY A 226 10.87 10.07 15.99
C GLY A 226 12.08 10.81 15.42
N TYR A 227 11.95 11.33 14.20
CA TYR A 227 12.99 12.15 13.56
C TYR A 227 13.30 13.41 14.39
N GLN A 228 12.28 14.14 14.85
CA GLN A 228 12.46 15.31 15.73
C GLN A 228 13.13 14.96 17.07
N ALA A 229 12.89 13.75 17.57
CA ALA A 229 13.51 13.22 18.77
C ALA A 229 14.94 12.67 18.53
N ASN A 230 15.48 12.77 17.30
CA ASN A 230 16.75 12.15 16.87
C ASN A 230 16.78 10.62 17.08
N ILE A 231 15.66 9.96 16.77
CA ILE A 231 15.52 8.51 16.82
C ILE A 231 15.47 7.97 15.38
N ASP A 232 16.36 7.03 15.07
CA ASP A 232 16.56 6.56 13.70
C ASP A 232 15.50 5.57 13.25
N TYR A 233 14.95 4.74 14.15
CA TYR A 233 14.02 3.67 13.78
C TYR A 233 12.63 3.83 14.39
N ILE A 234 11.60 3.42 13.64
CA ILE A 234 10.19 3.53 14.05
C ILE A 234 9.87 2.77 15.34
N HIS A 235 10.41 1.55 15.50
CA HIS A 235 10.15 0.76 16.69
C HIS A 235 10.78 1.39 17.95
N GLU A 236 11.93 2.05 17.80
CA GLU A 236 12.56 2.83 18.88
C GLU A 236 11.79 4.13 19.14
N ALA A 237 11.28 4.78 18.10
CA ALA A 237 10.45 5.97 18.23
C ALA A 237 9.19 5.66 19.05
N LEU A 238 8.56 4.50 18.82
CA LEU A 238 7.41 4.06 19.63
C LEU A 238 7.77 3.45 20.98
N ALA A 239 9.06 3.24 21.28
CA ALA A 239 9.51 2.96 22.64
C ALA A 239 9.63 4.24 23.47
N ASN A 240 9.70 5.42 22.85
CA ASN A 240 9.59 6.71 23.52
C ASN A 240 8.12 7.00 23.91
N GLU A 241 7.87 7.26 25.20
CA GLU A 241 6.52 7.43 25.75
C GLU A 241 5.76 8.61 25.12
N ASP A 242 6.43 9.73 24.85
CA ASP A 242 5.80 10.93 24.29
C ASP A 242 5.41 10.72 22.82
N VAL A 243 6.30 10.11 22.03
CA VAL A 243 6.04 9.78 20.62
C VAL A 243 4.90 8.77 20.50
N LYS A 244 4.92 7.73 21.34
CA LYS A 244 3.86 6.72 21.36
C LYS A 244 2.52 7.32 21.77
N ALA A 245 2.47 8.07 22.87
CA ALA A 245 1.23 8.67 23.36
C ALA A 245 0.65 9.68 22.37
N THR A 246 1.49 10.46 21.68
CA THR A 246 1.02 11.39 20.64
C THR A 246 0.51 10.64 19.42
N THR A 247 1.21 9.59 18.97
CA THR A 247 0.75 8.74 17.86
C THR A 247 -0.58 8.09 18.18
N GLU A 248 -0.76 7.56 19.39
CA GLU A 248 -2.03 7.01 19.88
C GLU A 248 -3.16 8.03 19.80
N LYS A 249 -2.95 9.25 20.30
CA LYS A 249 -3.97 10.31 20.26
C LYS A 249 -4.35 10.73 18.84
N VAL A 250 -3.38 10.82 17.92
CA VAL A 250 -3.64 11.06 16.49
C VAL A 250 -4.55 9.98 15.93
N LEU A 251 -4.25 8.71 16.22
CA LEU A 251 -5.05 7.58 15.76
C LEU A 251 -6.44 7.50 16.40
N GLN A 252 -6.60 8.00 17.62
CA GLN A 252 -7.90 8.13 18.25
C GLN A 252 -8.76 9.20 17.57
N GLU A 253 -8.18 10.34 17.16
CA GLU A 253 -8.91 11.37 16.41
C GLU A 253 -9.34 10.87 15.02
N THR A 254 -8.43 10.25 14.26
CA THR A 254 -8.79 9.66 12.96
C THR A 254 -9.72 8.46 13.11
N GLY A 255 -9.59 7.70 14.20
CA GLY A 255 -10.49 6.60 14.54
C GLY A 255 -11.91 7.06 14.82
N ARG A 256 -12.09 8.15 15.59
CA ARG A 256 -13.41 8.77 15.82
C ARG A 256 -14.08 9.17 14.51
N LEU A 257 -13.32 9.77 13.58
CA LEU A 257 -13.81 10.08 12.23
C LEU A 257 -14.28 8.81 11.50
N LEU A 258 -13.45 7.76 11.46
CA LEU A 258 -13.76 6.53 10.73
C LEU A 258 -14.97 5.78 11.31
N VAL A 259 -15.08 5.71 12.64
CA VAL A 259 -16.22 5.12 13.34
C VAL A 259 -17.51 5.85 12.98
N GLU A 260 -17.53 7.18 13.05
CA GLU A 260 -18.74 7.96 12.70
C GLU A 260 -19.06 7.88 11.20
N LYS A 261 -18.05 8.02 10.32
CA LYS A 261 -18.25 8.05 8.86
C LYS A 261 -18.74 6.70 8.30
N TYR A 262 -18.15 5.59 8.76
CA TYR A 262 -18.40 4.26 8.21
C TYR A 262 -19.20 3.35 9.13
N GLN A 263 -19.58 3.83 10.31
CA GLN A 263 -20.33 3.06 11.31
C GLN A 263 -19.59 1.76 11.70
N PHE A 264 -18.25 1.83 11.80
CA PHE A 264 -17.46 0.74 12.34
C PHE A 264 -17.81 0.52 13.81
N ASP A 265 -17.69 -0.72 14.27
CA ASP A 265 -17.73 -0.99 15.70
C ASP A 265 -16.55 -0.29 16.41
N GLU A 266 -16.85 0.50 17.43
CA GLU A 266 -15.87 1.34 18.12
C GLU A 266 -14.83 0.50 18.88
N GLU A 267 -15.23 -0.62 19.49
CA GLU A 267 -14.33 -1.50 20.22
C GLU A 267 -13.40 -2.25 19.24
N GLU A 268 -13.94 -2.77 18.14
CA GLU A 268 -13.16 -3.41 17.08
C GLU A 268 -12.17 -2.43 16.44
N HIS A 269 -12.59 -1.19 16.19
CA HIS A 269 -11.72 -0.16 15.62
C HIS A 269 -10.60 0.24 16.59
N ASN A 270 -10.89 0.33 17.89
CA ASN A 270 -9.87 0.56 18.90
C ASN A 270 -8.87 -0.60 18.99
N LEU A 271 -9.34 -1.85 18.92
CA LEU A 271 -8.46 -3.03 18.84
C LEU A 271 -7.61 -3.00 17.57
N TYR A 272 -8.15 -2.52 16.45
CA TYR A 272 -7.38 -2.30 15.22
C TYR A 272 -6.27 -1.27 15.44
N ILE A 273 -6.56 -0.09 16.02
CA ILE A 273 -5.55 0.93 16.35
C ILE A 273 -4.43 0.35 17.22
N GLN A 274 -4.78 -0.40 18.29
CA GLN A 274 -3.79 -1.03 19.16
C GLN A 274 -2.92 -2.05 18.42
N LYS A 275 -3.53 -2.84 17.52
CA LYS A 275 -2.81 -3.76 16.64
C LYS A 275 -1.84 -3.00 15.73
N ILE A 276 -2.25 -1.87 15.17
CA ILE A 276 -1.42 -1.03 14.30
C ILE A 276 -0.21 -0.46 15.04
N ILE A 277 -0.41 0.08 16.24
CA ILE A 277 0.71 0.57 17.07
C ILE A 277 1.67 -0.58 17.41
N GLY A 278 1.14 -1.76 17.76
CA GLY A 278 1.94 -2.95 18.00
C GLY A 278 2.77 -3.40 16.80
N ARG A 279 2.24 -3.24 15.57
CA ARG A 279 2.98 -3.52 14.33
C ARG A 279 4.18 -2.59 14.16
N PHE A 280 3.98 -1.29 14.39
CA PHE A 280 5.05 -0.30 14.28
C PHE A 280 6.11 -0.46 15.37
N ALA A 281 5.70 -0.86 16.58
CA ALA A 281 6.59 -1.10 17.72
C ALA A 281 7.35 -2.45 17.62
N ASN A 282 7.17 -3.21 16.53
CA ASN A 282 7.80 -4.52 16.38
C ASN A 282 9.32 -4.39 16.21
N PRO A 283 10.14 -4.86 17.18
CA PRO A 283 11.60 -4.71 17.12
C PRO A 283 12.27 -5.59 16.06
N PHE A 284 11.53 -6.55 15.48
CA PHE A 284 12.03 -7.39 14.38
C PHE A 284 11.88 -6.72 13.02
N ILE A 285 11.26 -5.54 12.95
CA ILE A 285 11.14 -4.73 11.75
C ILE A 285 11.97 -3.46 11.94
N THR A 286 13.09 -3.36 11.24
CA THR A 286 13.92 -2.16 11.21
C THR A 286 13.47 -1.27 10.07
N ASP A 287 12.76 -0.21 10.41
CA ASP A 287 12.26 0.78 9.47
C ASP A 287 12.73 2.18 9.91
N GLU A 288 13.46 2.88 9.04
CA GLU A 288 14.07 4.17 9.37
C GLU A 288 13.02 5.29 9.36
N THR A 289 13.08 6.19 10.33
CA THR A 289 12.21 7.37 10.41
C THR A 289 12.33 8.24 9.17
N THR A 290 13.53 8.37 8.59
CA THR A 290 13.75 9.11 7.34
C THR A 290 13.16 8.40 6.12
N ARG A 291 13.26 7.06 6.05
CA ARG A 291 12.64 6.26 4.98
C ARG A 291 11.12 6.32 5.04
N VAL A 292 10.55 6.22 6.23
CA VAL A 292 9.10 6.31 6.42
C VAL A 292 8.62 7.75 6.26
N GLY A 293 9.40 8.73 6.71
CA GLY A 293 9.17 10.17 6.64
C GLY A 293 9.25 10.76 5.22
N ARG A 294 9.91 10.07 4.29
CA ARG A 294 10.14 10.55 2.91
C ARG A 294 8.89 11.01 2.14
N SER A 295 9.10 11.89 1.17
CA SER A 295 8.07 12.49 0.31
C SER A 295 6.96 13.23 1.08
N PRO A 296 7.30 14.16 1.99
CA PRO A 296 6.33 14.92 2.77
C PRO A 296 5.37 15.76 1.92
N VAL A 297 5.78 16.27 0.75
CA VAL A 297 4.90 17.05 -0.14
C VAL A 297 3.66 16.23 -0.49
N ARG A 298 3.85 14.99 -0.97
CA ARG A 298 2.73 14.07 -1.28
C ARG A 298 1.86 13.79 -0.06
N LYS A 299 2.46 13.58 1.12
CA LYS A 299 1.72 13.22 2.34
C LYS A 299 0.92 14.38 2.94
N LEU A 300 1.32 15.61 2.66
CA LEU A 300 0.65 16.84 3.07
C LEU A 300 -0.42 17.30 2.06
N GLN A 301 -0.65 16.58 0.97
CA GLN A 301 -1.72 16.90 0.03
C GLN A 301 -3.12 16.76 0.66
N SER A 302 -4.08 17.52 0.13
CA SER A 302 -5.45 17.64 0.66
C SER A 302 -6.18 16.30 0.85
N ASN A 303 -5.86 15.28 0.06
CA ASN A 303 -6.56 13.99 0.05
C ASN A 303 -5.70 12.83 0.58
N ASP A 304 -4.52 13.09 1.16
CA ASP A 304 -3.65 12.05 1.74
C ASP A 304 -3.87 11.96 3.27
N ARG A 305 -2.99 11.21 3.95
CA ARG A 305 -3.09 10.71 5.33
C ARG A 305 -3.17 11.77 6.44
N PHE A 306 -3.00 13.05 6.14
CA PHE A 306 -2.98 14.11 7.15
C PHE A 306 -4.09 15.13 6.92
N ILE A 307 -4.05 15.85 5.80
CA ILE A 307 -5.04 16.91 5.53
C ILE A 307 -6.41 16.33 5.22
N GLY A 308 -6.48 15.21 4.51
CA GLY A 308 -7.72 14.49 4.23
C GLY A 308 -8.52 14.18 5.49
N PRO A 309 -7.98 13.42 6.46
CA PRO A 309 -8.68 13.13 7.69
C PRO A 309 -8.92 14.39 8.54
N ALA A 310 -8.00 15.37 8.54
CA ALA A 310 -8.20 16.59 9.32
C ALA A 310 -9.40 17.42 8.82
N GLN A 311 -9.53 17.57 7.50
CA GLN A 311 -10.65 18.28 6.87
C GLN A 311 -11.95 17.52 7.09
N GLN A 312 -11.97 16.20 6.87
CA GLN A 312 -13.16 15.39 7.10
C GLN A 312 -13.60 15.39 8.58
N TYR A 313 -12.66 15.35 9.52
CA TYR A 313 -12.94 15.47 10.95
C TYR A 313 -13.59 16.83 11.27
N TYR A 314 -13.02 17.91 10.74
CA TYR A 314 -13.60 19.25 10.93
C TYR A 314 -14.99 19.39 10.31
N ASP A 315 -15.19 18.86 9.11
CA ASP A 315 -16.49 18.92 8.42
C ASP A 315 -17.58 18.15 9.18
N LEU A 316 -17.21 17.02 9.81
CA LEU A 316 -18.14 16.15 10.52
C LEU A 316 -18.45 16.63 11.95
N PHE A 317 -17.45 17.13 12.67
CA PHE A 317 -17.59 17.48 14.08
C PHE A 317 -17.56 18.99 14.36
N ASN A 318 -17.20 19.81 13.38
CA ASN A 318 -16.95 21.25 13.56
C ASN A 318 -15.94 21.53 14.69
N GLU A 319 -14.94 20.66 14.79
CA GLU A 319 -13.87 20.64 15.80
C GLU A 319 -12.52 20.47 15.09
N VAL A 320 -11.46 21.11 15.59
CA VAL A 320 -10.10 20.89 15.10
C VAL A 320 -9.51 19.64 15.77
N PRO A 321 -8.96 18.67 15.01
CA PRO A 321 -8.25 17.52 15.57
C PRO A 321 -6.83 17.92 15.99
N GLU A 322 -6.70 18.39 17.24
CA GLU A 322 -5.49 19.03 17.77
C GLU A 322 -4.23 18.15 17.67
N ASN A 323 -4.35 16.84 17.89
CA ASN A 323 -3.20 15.94 17.83
C ASN A 323 -2.77 15.70 16.38
N LEU A 324 -3.71 15.50 15.47
CA LEU A 324 -3.44 15.34 14.04
C LEU A 324 -2.82 16.63 13.47
N VAL A 325 -3.30 17.80 13.88
CA VAL A 325 -2.68 19.10 13.53
C VAL A 325 -1.25 19.19 14.07
N SER A 326 -0.98 18.69 15.26
CA SER A 326 0.38 18.64 15.82
C SER A 326 1.30 17.73 14.98
N ALA A 327 0.80 16.60 14.49
CA ALA A 327 1.54 15.74 13.56
C ALA A 327 1.78 16.39 12.19
N ILE A 328 0.80 17.16 11.67
CA ILE A 328 0.97 17.98 10.46
C ILE A 328 2.08 19.02 10.66
N ALA A 329 2.09 19.71 11.79
CA ALA A 329 3.14 20.68 12.12
C ALA A 329 4.53 20.01 12.21
N ALA A 330 4.62 18.80 12.78
CA ALA A 330 5.86 18.02 12.78
C ALA A 330 6.33 17.65 11.36
N ALA A 331 5.40 17.33 10.45
CA ALA A 331 5.71 17.09 9.04
C ALA A 331 6.26 18.34 8.33
N PHE A 332 5.75 19.54 8.62
CA PHE A 332 6.29 20.79 8.10
C PHE A 332 7.67 21.14 8.68
N ARG A 333 8.01 20.62 9.86
CA ARG A 333 9.34 20.78 10.49
C ARG A 333 10.34 19.73 10.04
N TYR A 334 9.94 18.73 9.27
CA TYR A 334 10.83 17.69 8.77
C TYR A 334 11.81 18.28 7.75
N ASP A 335 13.11 18.20 8.05
CA ASP A 335 14.18 18.91 7.34
C ASP A 335 15.30 17.97 6.83
N PHE A 336 14.99 16.69 6.63
CA PHE A 336 15.97 15.70 6.18
C PHE A 336 16.56 16.06 4.81
N ALA A 337 17.85 16.40 4.80
CA ALA A 337 18.50 17.02 3.65
C ALA A 337 18.62 16.12 2.39
N GLU A 338 18.50 14.80 2.55
CA GLU A 338 18.55 13.87 1.41
C GLU A 338 17.18 13.61 0.76
N ASP A 339 16.10 14.16 1.34
CA ASP A 339 14.76 14.11 0.74
C ASP A 339 14.45 15.43 0.00
N PRO A 340 14.38 15.43 -1.35
CA PRO A 340 14.09 16.62 -2.13
C PRO A 340 12.77 17.31 -1.75
N ASP A 341 11.75 16.53 -1.37
CA ASP A 341 10.45 17.07 -0.95
C ASP A 341 10.60 17.82 0.39
N ALA A 342 11.40 17.30 1.33
CA ALA A 342 11.66 17.98 2.60
C ALA A 342 12.44 19.28 2.37
N VAL A 343 13.46 19.24 1.51
CA VAL A 343 14.22 20.44 1.10
C VAL A 343 13.33 21.49 0.44
N GLU A 344 12.39 21.08 -0.42
CA GLU A 344 11.41 21.98 -1.03
C GLU A 344 10.56 22.68 0.03
N ILE A 345 10.01 21.92 0.98
CA ILE A 345 9.20 22.46 2.07
C ILE A 345 10.01 23.48 2.89
N GLN A 346 11.22 23.11 3.34
CA GLN A 346 12.04 24.02 4.14
C GLN A 346 12.45 25.28 3.37
N THR A 347 12.73 25.16 2.07
CA THR A 347 13.04 26.32 1.21
C THR A 347 11.84 27.24 1.08
N SER A 348 10.63 26.69 0.88
CA SER A 348 9.38 27.47 0.82
C SER A 348 9.15 28.22 2.13
N ILE A 349 9.30 27.55 3.27
CA ILE A 349 9.09 28.16 4.59
C ILE A 349 10.11 29.27 4.85
N GLN A 350 11.40 29.06 4.56
CA GLN A 350 12.45 30.06 4.77
C GLN A 350 12.32 31.28 3.84
N GLY A 351 11.83 31.08 2.62
CA GLY A 351 11.68 32.14 1.62
C GLY A 351 10.36 32.91 1.70
N GLU A 352 9.25 32.22 1.98
CA GLU A 352 7.89 32.74 1.82
C GLU A 352 7.06 32.71 3.11
N GLY A 353 7.52 32.00 4.14
CA GLY A 353 6.80 31.81 5.41
C GLY A 353 6.02 30.49 5.46
N ILE A 354 5.62 30.09 6.66
CA ILE A 354 4.86 28.84 6.88
C ILE A 354 3.46 28.93 6.28
N GLU A 355 2.86 30.11 6.30
CA GLU A 355 1.51 30.40 5.82
C GLU A 355 1.39 30.08 4.32
N VAL A 356 2.38 30.51 3.52
CA VAL A 356 2.43 30.24 2.08
C VAL A 356 2.66 28.75 1.81
N ALA A 357 3.53 28.11 2.59
CA ALA A 357 3.79 26.67 2.46
C ALA A 357 2.53 25.84 2.78
N ILE A 358 1.78 26.20 3.83
CA ILE A 358 0.50 25.53 4.16
C ILE A 358 -0.46 25.67 2.98
N GLU A 359 -0.73 26.87 2.49
CA GLU A 359 -1.70 27.09 1.41
C GLU A 359 -1.31 26.32 0.15
N LYS A 360 -0.04 26.43 -0.28
CA LYS A 360 0.46 25.81 -1.52
C LYS A 360 0.44 24.29 -1.47
N LEU A 361 0.81 23.69 -0.35
CA LEU A 361 1.01 22.23 -0.26
C LEU A 361 -0.25 21.48 0.16
N THR A 362 -1.08 22.09 1.01
CA THR A 362 -2.29 21.47 1.56
C THR A 362 -3.56 21.86 0.82
N GLY A 363 -3.56 23.02 0.14
CA GLY A 363 -4.76 23.62 -0.44
C GLY A 363 -5.71 24.25 0.58
N LEU A 364 -5.36 24.26 1.88
CA LEU A 364 -6.13 24.94 2.92
C LEU A 364 -6.06 26.44 2.73
N LYS A 365 -7.21 27.11 2.88
CA LYS A 365 -7.29 28.56 2.79
C LYS A 365 -6.89 29.23 4.10
N PRO A 366 -6.28 30.43 4.08
CA PRO A 366 -5.90 31.17 5.29
C PRO A 366 -7.05 31.41 6.28
N GLU A 367 -8.30 31.48 5.81
CA GLU A 367 -9.47 31.68 6.66
C GLU A 367 -9.95 30.42 7.37
N SER A 368 -9.39 29.24 7.05
CA SER A 368 -9.81 27.97 7.64
C SER A 368 -9.25 27.78 9.05
N ALA A 369 -10.06 27.19 9.94
CA ALA A 369 -9.63 26.90 11.30
C ALA A 369 -8.44 25.94 11.35
N LEU A 370 -8.37 24.97 10.43
CA LEU A 370 -7.25 24.04 10.30
C LEU A 370 -5.95 24.77 9.92
N PHE A 371 -6.00 25.71 8.98
CA PHE A 371 -4.84 26.52 8.61
C PHE A 371 -4.25 27.24 9.83
N ALA A 372 -5.10 27.98 10.56
CA ALA A 372 -4.69 28.72 11.74
C ALA A 372 -4.13 27.78 12.83
N ALA A 373 -4.74 26.61 13.02
CA ALA A 373 -4.27 25.64 14.01
C ALA A 373 -2.90 25.05 13.65
N ILE A 374 -2.65 24.74 12.37
CA ILE A 374 -1.35 24.24 11.88
C ILE A 374 -0.27 25.30 12.11
N GLU A 375 -0.53 26.55 11.75
CA GLU A 375 0.40 27.67 11.95
C GLU A 375 0.78 27.81 13.44
N VAL A 376 -0.22 27.80 14.32
CA VAL A 376 -0.01 27.90 15.76
C VAL A 376 0.82 26.73 16.29
N GLN A 377 0.54 25.49 15.88
CA GLN A 377 1.32 24.32 16.32
C GLN A 377 2.74 24.32 15.75
N TYR A 378 2.92 24.71 14.48
CA TYR A 378 4.23 24.84 13.87
C TYR A 378 5.13 25.82 14.62
N ASN A 379 4.58 26.97 15.03
CA ASN A 379 5.30 28.00 15.78
C ASN A 379 5.62 27.59 17.23
N LYS A 380 4.91 26.62 17.82
CA LYS A 380 5.25 26.06 19.14
C LYS A 380 6.41 25.08 19.11
N LEU A 381 6.66 24.45 17.96
CA LEU A 381 7.71 23.43 17.78
C LEU A 381 9.10 24.02 17.46
N GLY A 382 9.19 25.32 17.16
CA GLY A 382 10.46 26.02 16.92
C GLY A 382 10.71 27.08 17.97
#